data_AF-A0A5C8WYA5-F1
#
_entry.id   AF-A0A5C8WYA5-F1
#
_cell.length_a   1.000
_cell.length_b   1.000
_cell.length_c   1.000
_cell.angle_alpha   90.00
_cell.angle_beta   90.00
_cell.angle_gamma   90.00
#
_symmetry.space_group_name_H-M   'P 1'
#
loop_
_entity.id
_entity.type
_entity.pdbx_description
1 polymer ?
#
loop_
_entity_poly.entity_id
_entity_poly.type
_entity_poly.pdbx_seq_one_letter_code
_entity_poly.pdbx_strand_id
1 'polypeptide(L)'
;MRDLSPEDAQAVDRLAFHLLREAYCDLAGVMMRANAEAARTVLGTIEQRLTDTLGRFHSETAEGAASTAIVIAVGDRIGDVMDEAQNRTGAGASALRRAADPRS
;
A
#
# COMPACT_ATOMS: atom_id res chain seq x y z
N MET A 1 -8.72 12.34 27.17
CA MET A 1 -8.08 12.40 25.84
C MET A 1 -7.91 13.87 25.52
N ARG A 2 -6.71 14.32 25.13
CA ARG A 2 -6.53 15.74 24.76
C ARG A 2 -7.24 15.94 23.43
N ASP A 3 -8.16 16.90 23.34
CA ASP A 3 -8.77 17.23 22.05
C ASP A 3 -7.67 17.75 21.13
N LEU A 4 -7.47 17.04 20.03
CA LEU A 4 -6.52 17.39 18.99
C LEU A 4 -7.06 18.59 18.23
N SER A 5 -6.18 19.53 17.87
CA SER A 5 -6.55 20.56 16.91
C SER A 5 -6.86 19.91 15.55
N PRO A 6 -7.59 20.58 14.64
CA PRO A 6 -7.80 20.05 13.29
C PRO A 6 -6.49 19.73 12.54
N GLU A 7 -5.44 20.52 12.78
CA GLU A 7 -4.10 20.27 12.24
C GLU A 7 -3.47 19.01 12.83
N ASP A 8 -3.58 18.82 14.15
CA ASP A 8 -3.09 17.62 14.81
C ASP A 8 -3.86 16.36 14.37
N ALA A 9 -5.18 16.46 14.15
CA ALA A 9 -6.00 15.37 13.63
C ALA A 9 -5.56 14.97 12.21
N GLN A 10 -5.32 15.96 11.35
CA GLN A 10 -4.77 15.70 10.01
C GLN A 10 -3.37 15.08 10.08
N ALA A 11 -2.52 15.51 11.02
CA ALA A 11 -1.21 14.92 11.22
C ALA A 11 -1.30 13.45 11.67
N VAL A 12 -2.27 13.11 12.52
CA VAL A 12 -2.56 11.72 12.93
C VAL A 12 -2.92 10.86 11.72
N ASP A 13 -3.85 11.31 10.87
CA ASP A 13 -4.25 10.54 9.68
C ASP A 13 -3.08 10.32 8.73
N ARG A 14 -2.26 11.37 8.52
CA ARG A 14 -1.07 11.31 7.68
C ARG A 14 -0.04 10.31 8.23
N LEU A 15 0.19 10.32 9.54
CA LEU A 15 1.12 9.42 10.20
C LEU A 15 0.60 7.97 10.22
N ALA A 16 -0.68 7.78 10.49
CA ALA A 16 -1.33 6.48 10.44
C ALA A 16 -1.22 5.87 9.04
N PHE A 17 -1.52 6.65 7.99
CA PHE A 17 -1.34 6.21 6.61
C PHE A 17 0.11 5.84 6.30
N HIS A 18 1.07 6.67 6.75
CA HIS A 18 2.49 6.38 6.54
C HIS A 18 2.93 5.06 7.22
N LEU A 19 2.50 4.82 8.46
CA LEU A 19 2.81 3.57 9.17
C LEU A 19 2.17 2.35 8.50
N LEU A 20 0.92 2.47 8.04
CA LEU A 20 0.24 1.40 7.29
C LEU A 20 0.95 1.07 5.99
N ARG A 21 1.43 2.10 5.27
CA ARG A 21 2.26 1.93 4.07
C ARG A 21 3.53 1.14 4.38
N GLU A 22 4.30 1.55 5.39
CA GLU A 22 5.55 0.84 5.73
C GLU A 22 5.27 -0.60 6.14
N ALA A 23 4.23 -0.84 6.95
CA ALA A 23 3.83 -2.19 7.35
C ALA A 23 3.43 -3.07 6.15
N TYR A 24 2.69 -2.51 5.19
CA TYR A 24 2.34 -3.22 3.96
C TYR A 24 3.59 -3.58 3.13
N CYS A 25 4.49 -2.62 2.93
CA CYS A 25 5.74 -2.83 2.19
C CYS A 25 6.61 -3.91 2.86
N ASP A 26 6.74 -3.87 4.19
CA ASP A 26 7.51 -4.86 4.94
C ASP A 26 6.88 -6.25 4.87
N LEU A 27 5.55 -6.35 5.01
CA LEU A 27 4.82 -7.60 4.87
C LEU A 27 5.00 -8.20 3.48
N ALA A 28 4.79 -7.40 2.43
CA ALA A 28 5.04 -7.82 1.04
C ALA A 28 6.49 -8.29 0.86
N GLY A 29 7.44 -7.56 1.44
CA GLY A 29 8.85 -7.92 1.54
C GLY A 29 9.08 -9.32 2.12
N VAL A 30 8.52 -9.58 3.31
CA VAL A 30 8.64 -10.85 4.02
C VAL A 30 8.00 -11.99 3.23
N MET A 31 6.78 -11.79 2.74
CA MET A 31 6.04 -12.80 1.98
C MET A 31 6.75 -13.18 0.69
N MET A 32 7.25 -12.20 -0.07
CA MET A 32 7.97 -12.44 -1.31
C MET A 32 9.28 -13.21 -1.09
N ARG A 33 9.97 -12.99 0.03
CA ARG A 33 11.15 -13.77 0.41
C ARG A 33 10.82 -15.20 0.83
N ALA A 34 9.66 -15.41 1.47
CA ALA A 34 9.24 -16.73 1.92
C ALA A 34 8.73 -17.61 0.76
N ASN A 35 7.84 -17.07 -0.07
CA ASN A 35 7.33 -17.72 -1.28
C ASN A 35 6.76 -16.67 -2.23
N ALA A 36 7.50 -16.33 -3.28
CA ALA A 36 7.13 -15.28 -4.22
C ALA A 36 5.87 -15.57 -5.04
N GLU A 37 5.56 -16.84 -5.31
CA GLU A 37 4.35 -17.21 -6.07
C GLU A 37 3.11 -17.04 -5.21
N ALA A 38 3.11 -17.64 -4.01
CA ALA A 38 2.02 -17.49 -3.05
C ALA A 38 1.83 -16.02 -2.63
N ALA A 39 2.92 -15.28 -2.46
CA ALA A 39 2.88 -13.86 -2.13
C ALA A 39 2.18 -13.04 -3.22
N ARG A 40 2.49 -13.27 -4.51
CA ARG A 40 1.80 -12.60 -5.62
C ARG A 40 0.29 -12.88 -5.61
N THR A 41 -0.12 -14.12 -5.37
CA THR A 41 -1.55 -14.47 -5.27
C THR A 41 -2.24 -13.74 -4.13
N VAL A 42 -1.63 -13.71 -2.94
CA VAL A 42 -2.22 -13.02 -1.78
C VAL A 42 -2.26 -11.51 -1.99
N LEU A 43 -1.16 -10.90 -2.43
CA LEU A 43 -1.09 -9.46 -2.66
C LEU A 43 -2.08 -9.01 -3.74
N GLY A 44 -2.21 -9.76 -4.84
CA GLY A 44 -3.21 -9.49 -5.88
C GLY A 44 -4.66 -9.66 -5.37
N THR A 45 -4.90 -10.62 -4.47
CA THR A 45 -6.23 -10.76 -3.84
C THR A 45 -6.56 -9.56 -2.93
N ILE A 46 -5.57 -9.03 -2.22
CA ILE A 46 -5.74 -7.84 -1.38
C ILE A 46 -6.02 -6.61 -2.26
N GLU A 47 -5.26 -6.44 -3.34
CA GLU A 47 -5.45 -5.36 -4.31
C GLU A 47 -6.87 -5.37 -4.89
N GLN A 48 -7.34 -6.53 -5.36
CA GLN A 48 -8.70 -6.65 -5.87
C GLN A 48 -9.76 -6.25 -4.84
N ARG A 49 -9.61 -6.68 -3.58
CA ARG A 49 -10.55 -6.33 -2.50
C ARG A 49 -10.56 -4.84 -2.19
N LEU A 50 -9.42 -4.17 -2.29
CA LEU A 50 -9.31 -2.72 -2.09
C LEU A 50 -10.00 -1.98 -3.24
N THR A 51 -9.77 -2.39 -4.48
CA THR A 51 -10.46 -1.87 -5.67
C THR A 51 -11.97 -2.06 -5.57
N ASP A 52 -12.45 -3.24 -5.17
CA ASP A 52 -13.87 -3.50 -4.99
C ASP A 52 -14.48 -2.61 -3.89
N THR A 53 -13.72 -2.35 -2.83
CA THR A 53 -14.14 -1.48 -1.72
C THR A 53 -14.22 -0.01 -2.15
N LEU A 54 -13.24 0.46 -2.91
CA LEU A 54 -13.27 1.79 -3.52
C LEU A 54 -14.45 1.94 -4.50
N GLY A 55 -14.72 0.91 -5.30
CA GLY A 55 -15.88 0.87 -6.20
C GLY A 55 -17.20 1.00 -5.45
N ARG A 56 -17.34 0.34 -4.29
CA ARG A 56 -18.52 0.49 -3.41
C ARG A 56 -18.66 1.92 -2.88
N PHE A 57 -17.61 2.50 -2.33
CA PHE A 57 -17.64 3.89 -1.85
C PHE A 57 -18.03 4.90 -2.93
N HIS A 58 -17.56 4.68 -4.17
CA HIS A 58 -17.97 5.49 -5.31
C HIS A 58 -19.47 5.33 -5.60
N SER A 59 -19.97 4.09 -5.66
CA SER A 59 -21.37 3.80 -5.97
C SER A 59 -22.35 4.29 -4.90
N GLU A 60 -21.92 4.32 -3.65
CA GLU A 60 -22.73 4.75 -2.51
C GLU A 60 -22.72 6.28 -2.33
N THR A 61 -21.88 7.02 -3.08
CA THR A 61 -21.70 8.47 -2.89
C THR A 61 -21.34 8.83 -1.45
N ALA A 62 -20.53 7.98 -0.79
CA ALA A 62 -20.27 8.03 0.65
C ALA A 62 -19.70 9.38 1.14
N GLU A 63 -19.03 10.13 0.26
CA GLU A 63 -18.42 11.44 0.52
C GLU A 63 -19.18 12.58 -0.17
N GLY A 64 -20.45 12.36 -0.52
CA GLY A 64 -21.29 13.34 -1.22
C GLY A 64 -20.79 13.67 -2.62
N ALA A 65 -20.98 14.91 -3.08
CA ALA A 65 -20.68 15.33 -4.46
C ALA A 65 -19.22 15.15 -4.89
N ALA A 66 -18.28 15.05 -3.93
CA ALA A 66 -16.86 14.86 -4.19
C ALA A 66 -16.43 13.38 -4.23
N SER A 67 -17.34 12.43 -4.00
CA SER A 67 -17.03 10.99 -3.86
C SER A 67 -16.17 10.43 -4.99
N THR A 68 -16.45 10.78 -6.25
CA THR A 68 -15.65 10.33 -7.39
C THR A 68 -14.21 10.82 -7.31
N ALA A 69 -14.01 12.11 -7.04
CA ALA A 69 -12.68 12.70 -6.96
C ALA A 69 -11.89 12.13 -5.77
N ILE A 70 -12.57 11.90 -4.64
CA ILE A 70 -11.97 11.31 -3.44
C ILE A 70 -11.57 9.86 -3.71
N VAL A 71 -12.45 9.05 -4.30
CA VAL A 71 -12.15 7.65 -4.60
C VAL A 71 -10.97 7.52 -5.58
N ILE A 72 -10.91 8.37 -6.61
CA ILE A 72 -9.76 8.41 -7.53
C ILE A 72 -8.48 8.74 -6.77
N ALA A 73 -8.47 9.82 -5.98
CA ALA A 73 -7.28 10.24 -5.24
C ALA A 73 -6.81 9.20 -4.21
N VAL A 74 -7.74 8.50 -3.56
CA VAL A 74 -7.43 7.40 -2.65
C VAL A 74 -6.89 6.19 -3.44
N GLY A 75 -7.49 5.87 -4.59
CA GLY A 75 -7.04 4.81 -5.48
C GLY A 75 -5.60 5.03 -5.96
N ASP A 76 -5.28 6.22 -6.46
CA ASP A 76 -3.94 6.59 -6.90
C ASP A 76 -2.93 6.40 -5.76
N ARG A 77 -3.28 6.89 -4.56
CA ARG A 77 -2.38 6.83 -3.40
C ARG A 77 -2.18 5.41 -2.87
N ILE A 78 -3.16 4.52 -3.03
CA ILE A 78 -3.02 3.09 -2.71
C ILE A 78 -2.19 2.38 -3.78
N GLY A 79 -2.39 2.71 -5.05
CA GLY A 79 -1.60 2.19 -6.18
C GLY A 79 -0.11 2.48 -6.00
N ASP A 80 0.23 3.72 -5.64
CA ASP A 80 1.62 4.12 -5.33
C ASP A 80 2.28 3.23 -4.25
N VAL A 81 1.52 2.84 -3.22
CA VAL A 81 2.02 1.97 -2.14
C VAL A 81 2.27 0.54 -2.64
N MET A 82 1.41 0.03 -3.50
CA MET A 82 1.55 -1.31 -4.08
C MET A 82 2.75 -1.37 -5.02
N ASP A 83 2.90 -0.36 -5.89
CA ASP A 83 4.05 -0.23 -6.78
C ASP A 83 5.36 -0.10 -6.00
N GLU A 84 5.36 0.67 -4.90
CA GLU A 84 6.51 0.78 -4.01
C GLU A 84 6.89 -0.59 -3.40
N ALA A 85 5.92 -1.35 -2.92
CA ALA A 85 6.16 -2.68 -2.34
C ALA A 85 6.75 -3.66 -3.38
N GLN A 86 6.25 -3.61 -4.62
CA GLN A 86 6.80 -4.40 -5.74
C GLN A 86 8.24 -3.99 -6.09
N ASN A 87 8.52 -2.70 -6.09
CA ASN A 87 9.87 -2.19 -6.38
C ASN A 87 10.87 -2.53 -5.26
N ARG A 88 10.48 -2.39 -3.99
CA ARG A 88 11.32 -2.75 -2.82
C ARG A 88 11.67 -4.25 -2.81
N THR A 89 10.72 -5.10 -3.18
CA THR A 89 10.94 -6.55 -3.29
C THR A 89 11.86 -6.92 -4.46
N GLY A 90 11.70 -6.29 -5.62
CA GLY A 90 12.57 -6.48 -6.79
C GLY A 90 14.01 -6.01 -6.58
N ALA A 91 14.21 -4.86 -5.91
CA ALA A 91 15.53 -4.34 -5.56
C ALA A 91 16.26 -5.23 -4.55
N GLY A 92 15.55 -5.72 -3.53
CA GLY A 92 16.11 -6.64 -2.52
C GLY A 92 16.58 -7.97 -3.13
N ALA A 93 15.78 -8.56 -4.04
CA ALA A 93 16.17 -9.77 -4.76
C ALA A 93 17.43 -9.57 -5.62
N SER A 94 17.54 -8.41 -6.27
CA SER A 94 18.70 -8.06 -7.13
C SER A 94 19.98 -7.81 -6.32
N ALA A 95 19.86 -7.28 -5.10
CA ALA A 95 20.99 -7.10 -4.18
C ALA A 95 21.50 -8.43 -3.62
N LEU A 96 20.58 -9.32 -3.20
CA LEU A 96 20.92 -10.67 -2.72
C LEU A 96 21.63 -11.49 -3.78
N ARG A 97 21.17 -11.43 -5.05
CA ARG A 97 21.80 -12.15 -6.16
C ARG A 97 23.24 -11.67 -6.46
N ARG A 98 23.51 -10.36 -6.34
CA ARG A 98 24.87 -9.81 -6.47
C ARG A 98 25.78 -10.18 -5.30
N ALA A 99 25.24 -10.24 -4.08
CA ALA A 99 26.01 -10.70 -2.92
C ALA A 99 26.33 -12.21 -2.97
N ALA A 100 25.48 -13.00 -3.62
CA ALA A 100 25.67 -14.44 -3.81
C ALA A 100 26.64 -14.78 -4.96
N ASP A 101 26.98 -13.82 -5.83
CA ASP A 101 27.86 -14.03 -6.99
C ASP A 101 29.03 -13.01 -6.95
N PRO A 102 30.09 -13.27 -6.15
CA PRO A 102 31.14 -12.29 -5.86
C PRO A 102 32.18 -12.14 -6.97
N ARG A 103 31.89 -12.60 -8.20
CA ARG A 103 32.79 -12.50 -9.35
C ARG A 103 32.07 -11.87 -10.55
N SER A 104 32.12 -10.54 -10.62
CA SER A 104 31.94 -9.76 -11.85
C SER A 104 33.05 -8.73 -11.93
#